data_AF-A0A9E1I7A1-F1
#
_entry.id   AF-A0A9E1I7A1-F1
#
_cell.length_a   1.000
_cell.length_b   1.000
_cell.length_c   1.000
_cell.angle_alpha   90.00
_cell.angle_beta   90.00
_cell.angle_gamma   90.00
#
_symmetry.space_group_name_H-M   'P 1'
#
loop_
_entity.id
_entity.type
_entity.pdbx_description
1 polymer ?
#
loop_
_entity_poly.entity_id
_entity_poly.type
_entity_poly.pdbx_seq_one_letter_code
_entity_poly.pdbx_strand_id
1 'polypeptide(L)' 'MDEYVGKICPYCKTEIKEGDEVKVCPECGIPHHATCWEENKGCTT' A
#
# COMPACT_ATOMS: atom_id res chain seq x y z
N MET A 1 -6.82 -9.70 -11.74
CA MET A 1 -7.43 -8.98 -10.59
C MET A 1 -6.29 -8.65 -9.66
N ASP A 2 -5.93 -7.39 -9.56
CA ASP A 2 -4.95 -6.93 -8.59
C ASP A 2 -5.44 -7.29 -7.17
N GLU A 3 -4.67 -8.15 -6.49
CA GLU A 3 -5.08 -8.83 -5.25
C GLU A 3 -5.21 -7.87 -4.04
N TYR A 4 -4.78 -6.62 -4.25
CA TYR A 4 -4.69 -5.58 -3.24
C TYR A 4 -5.73 -4.47 -3.44
N VAL A 5 -6.51 -4.51 -4.53
CA VAL A 5 -7.58 -3.54 -4.78
C VAL A 5 -8.67 -3.68 -3.73
N GLY A 6 -9.09 -2.54 -3.17
CA GLY A 6 -10.02 -2.46 -2.04
C GLY A 6 -9.36 -2.65 -0.66
N LYS A 7 -8.03 -2.89 -0.60
CA LYS A 7 -7.30 -2.84 0.67
C LYS A 7 -7.03 -1.39 1.06
N ILE A 8 -7.02 -1.12 2.36
CA ILE A 8 -6.70 0.20 2.91
C ILE A 8 -5.19 0.34 3.05
N CYS A 9 -4.60 1.37 2.44
CA CYS A 9 -3.22 1.75 2.71
C CYS A 9 -3.13 2.32 4.14
N PRO A 10 -2.28 1.76 5.04
CA PRO A 10 -2.23 2.20 6.43
C PRO A 10 -1.61 3.59 6.62
N TYR A 11 -0.90 4.11 5.60
CA TYR A 11 -0.31 5.44 5.62
C TYR A 11 -1.33 6.55 5.36
N CYS A 12 -1.93 6.56 4.16
CA CYS A 12 -2.91 7.58 3.80
C CYS A 12 -4.35 7.25 4.25
N LYS A 13 -4.60 6.02 4.72
CA LYS A 13 -5.91 5.49 5.13
C LYS A 13 -6.97 5.50 4.02
N THR A 14 -6.51 5.43 2.77
CA THR A 14 -7.36 5.35 1.57
C THR A 14 -7.30 3.96 0.95
N GLU A 15 -8.39 3.55 0.30
CA GLU A 15 -8.46 2.32 -0.48
C GLU A 15 -7.54 2.38 -1.71
N ILE A 16 -6.80 1.30 -1.92
CA ILE A 16 -6.04 1.04 -3.13
C ILE A 16 -7.03 0.72 -4.26
N LYS A 17 -6.96 1.45 -5.37
CA LYS A 17 -7.85 1.24 -6.52
C LYS A 17 -7.16 0.41 -7.58
N GLU A 18 -7.97 -0.10 -8.50
CA GLU A 18 -7.46 -0.76 -9.69
C GLU A 18 -6.65 0.26 -10.52
N GLY A 19 -5.39 -0.05 -10.80
CA GLY A 19 -4.45 0.84 -11.47
C GLY A 19 -3.52 1.65 -10.53
N ASP A 20 -3.74 1.64 -9.22
CA ASP A 20 -2.76 2.16 -8.27
C ASP A 20 -1.55 1.21 -8.19
N GLU A 21 -0.33 1.78 -8.16
CA GLU A 21 0.86 1.00 -7.90
C GLU A 21 0.94 0.61 -6.42
N VAL A 22 1.17 -0.68 -6.14
CA VAL A 22 1.15 -1.23 -4.78
C VAL A 22 2.52 -1.77 -4.40
N LYS A 23 2.99 -1.39 -3.21
CA LYS A 23 4.15 -1.95 -2.53
C LYS A 23 3.70 -2.72 -1.30
N VAL A 24 4.02 -4.00 -1.26
CA VAL A 24 3.76 -4.84 -0.09
C VAL A 24 4.98 -4.79 0.83
N CYS A 25 4.75 -4.55 2.12
CA CYS A 25 5.80 -4.62 3.11
C CYS A 25 6.33 -6.07 3.21
N PRO A 26 7.64 -6.32 3.06
CA PRO A 26 8.19 -7.66 3.20
C PRO A 26 8.16 -8.17 4.66
N GLU A 27 8.03 -7.29 5.65
CA GLU A 27 8.03 -7.65 7.07
C GLU A 27 6.63 -7.98 7.60
N CYS A 28 5.64 -7.14 7.31
CA CYS A 28 4.26 -7.32 7.81
C CYS A 28 3.27 -7.82 6.76
N GLY A 29 3.64 -7.83 5.47
CA GLY A 29 2.78 -8.27 4.38
C GLY A 29 1.66 -7.29 4.00
N ILE A 30 1.66 -6.08 4.55
CA ILE A 30 0.58 -5.10 4.32
C ILE A 30 0.82 -4.32 3.01
N PRO A 31 -0.19 -4.21 2.13
CA PRO A 31 -0.08 -3.41 0.91
C PRO A 31 -0.21 -1.91 1.19
N HIS A 32 0.64 -1.13 0.53
CA HIS A 32 0.65 0.33 0.56
C HIS A 32 0.65 0.85 -0.89
N HIS A 33 0.17 2.08 -1.13
CA HIS A 33 0.49 2.74 -2.39
C HIS A 33 2.00 2.89 -2.53
N ALA A 34 2.54 2.69 -3.73
CA ALA A 34 3.96 2.82 -4.00
C ALA A 34 4.46 4.23 -3.61
N THR A 35 3.69 5.27 -3.94
CA THR A 35 3.96 6.66 -3.53
C THR A 35 4.01 6.82 -2.01
N CYS A 36 2.99 6.31 -1.29
CA CYS A 36 2.97 6.35 0.17
C CYS A 36 4.15 5.59 0.80
N TRP A 37 4.55 4.46 0.21
CA TRP A 37 5.70 3.68 0.66
C TRP A 37 7.01 4.47 0.51
N GLU A 38 7.19 5.14 -0.64
CA GLU A 38 8.37 5.96 -0.90
C GLU A 38 8.42 7.22 -0.02
N GLU A 39 7.30 7.91 0.15
CA GLU A 39 7.20 9.09 1.03
C GLU A 39 7.46 8.72 2.49
N ASN A 40 6.90 7.60 2.95
CA ASN A 40 7.14 7.09 4.30
C ASN A 40 8.54 6.45 4.47
N LYS A 41 9.27 6.22 3.37
CA LYS A 41 10.55 5.48 3.32
C LYS A 41 10.48 4.09 3.93
N GLY A 42 9.33 3.43 3.83
CA GLY A 42 9.10 2.10 4.40
C GLY A 42 7.69 1.88 4.90
N CYS A 43 7.52 0.90 5.77
CA CYS A 43 6.24 0.58 6.39
C CYS A 43 5.92 1.55 7.55
N THR A 44 4.63 1.85 7.74
CA THR A 44 4.14 2.71 8.82
C THR A 44 3.33 1.96 9.89
N THR A 45 3.36 0.63 9.86
CA THR A 45 2.75 -0.23 10.88
C THR A 45 3.58 -0.28 12.15
#